data_AF-A0A4V1G8C9-F1
#
_entry.id   AF-A0A4V1G8C9-F1
#
_cell.length_a   1.000
_cell.length_b   1.000
_cell.length_c   1.000
_cell.angle_alpha   90.00
_cell.angle_beta   90.00
_cell.angle_gamma   90.00
#
_symmetry.space_group_name_H-M   'P 1'
#
loop_
_entity.id
_entity.type
_entity.pdbx_description
1 polymer ?
#
loop_
_entity_poly.entity_id
_entity_poly.type
_entity_poly.pdbx_seq_one_letter_code
_entity_poly.pdbx_strand_id
1 'polypeptide(L)' 'MAEYSDVIDYLPRDGRVVVQCKDGAIINVRRVYPDEHIASFNALIELAKLAGYSVVSPDGNKL' A
#
# COMPACT_ATOMS: atom_id res chain seq x y z
N MET A 1 8.99 -16.60 13.13
CA MET A 1 9.12 -15.27 12.49
C MET A 1 9.97 -15.51 11.26
N ALA A 2 9.50 -15.14 10.07
CA ALA A 2 10.33 -15.18 8.87
C ALA A 2 11.25 -13.95 8.88
N GLU A 3 12.55 -14.15 8.67
CA GLU A 3 13.48 -13.04 8.45
C GLU A 3 13.30 -12.48 7.04
N TYR A 4 13.80 -11.25 6.80
CA TYR A 4 13.74 -10.63 5.46
C TYR A 4 14.36 -11.51 4.37
N SER A 5 15.39 -12.29 4.72
CA SER A 5 16.06 -13.27 3.85
C SER A 5 15.11 -14.35 3.35
N ASP A 6 14.21 -14.84 4.21
CA ASP A 6 13.27 -15.92 3.87
C ASP A 6 12.22 -15.46 2.85
N VAL A 7 11.95 -14.15 2.78
CA VAL A 7 10.94 -13.59 1.88
C VAL A 7 11.45 -13.45 0.45
N ILE A 8 12.76 -13.28 0.26
CA ILE A 8 13.39 -13.12 -1.06
C ILE A 8 13.07 -14.30 -1.98
N ASP A 9 13.04 -15.52 -1.43
CA ASP A 9 12.76 -16.74 -2.19
C ASP A 9 11.32 -16.81 -2.73
N TYR A 10 10.40 -16.05 -2.14
CA TYR A 10 8.98 -15.99 -2.55
C TYR A 10 8.65 -14.75 -3.38
N LEU A 11 9.62 -13.86 -3.63
CA LEU A 11 9.38 -12.69 -4.44
C LEU A 11 9.26 -13.07 -5.93
N PRO A 12 8.27 -12.50 -6.65
CA PRO A 12 8.20 -12.66 -8.08
C PRO A 12 9.44 -12.01 -8.72
N ARG A 13 9.90 -12.56 -9.84
CA ARG A 13 11.11 -12.07 -10.53
C ARG A 13 11.05 -10.61 -10.97
N ASP A 14 9.84 -10.07 -11.14
CA ASP A 14 9.62 -8.66 -11.49
C ASP A 14 9.65 -7.73 -10.26
N GLY A 15 9.76 -8.28 -9.05
CA GLY A 15 9.89 -7.54 -7.79
C GLY A 15 8.65 -6.73 -7.39
N ARG A 16 7.52 -6.86 -8.11
CA ARG A 16 6.35 -6.00 -7.87
C ARG A 16 5.45 -6.59 -6.78
N VAL A 17 5.72 -6.25 -5.52
CA VAL A 17 5.00 -6.76 -4.34
C VAL A 17 4.60 -5.68 -3.35
N VAL A 18 3.61 -6.00 -2.51
CA VAL A 18 3.30 -5.29 -1.26
C VAL A 18 3.67 -6.18 -0.09
N VAL A 19 4.43 -5.62 0.84
CA VAL A 19 4.82 -6.29 2.09
C VAL A 19 4.09 -5.60 3.24
N GLN A 20 3.36 -6.39 4.04
CA GLN A 20 2.75 -5.92 5.27
C GLN A 20 3.60 -6.34 6.45
N CYS A 21 4.01 -5.36 7.25
CA CYS A 21 4.77 -5.58 8.48
C CYS A 21 3.96 -5.21 9.71
N LYS A 22 4.12 -5.97 10.78
CA LYS A 22 3.58 -5.66 12.12
C LYS A 22 4.63 -5.99 13.17
N ASP A 23 4.88 -5.06 14.09
CA ASP A 23 5.84 -5.21 15.18
C ASP A 23 7.25 -5.65 14.71
N GLY A 24 7.70 -5.07 13.59
CA GLY A 24 9.00 -5.39 12.97
C GLY A 24 9.05 -6.70 12.18
N ALA A 25 7.97 -7.49 12.16
CA ALA A 25 7.87 -8.74 11.42
C ALA A 25 7.06 -8.59 10.13
N ILE A 26 7.47 -9.28 9.07
CA ILE A 26 6.64 -9.45 7.88
C ILE A 26 5.51 -10.43 8.20
N ILE A 27 4.26 -10.00 7.99
CA ILE A 27 3.06 -10.81 8.24
C ILE A 27 2.32 -11.17 6.94
N ASN A 28 2.58 -10.46 5.83
CA ASN A 28 1.98 -10.76 4.54
C ASN A 28 2.86 -10.25 3.39
N VAL A 29 2.88 -10.99 2.29
CA VAL A 29 3.51 -10.59 1.02
C VAL A 29 2.54 -10.96 -0.09
N ARG A 30 2.17 -9.98 -0.91
CA ARG A 30 1.34 -10.23 -2.10
C ARG A 30 1.95 -9.61 -3.34
N ARG A 31 1.74 -10.27 -4.49
CA ARG A 31 2.05 -9.68 -5.79
C ARG A 31 1.08 -8.53 -6.09
N VAL A 32 1.60 -7.52 -6.77
CA VAL A 32 0.81 -6.39 -7.28
C VAL A 32 0.44 -6.69 -8.73
N TYR A 33 -0.84 -6.62 -9.05
CA TYR A 33 -1.31 -6.87 -10.41
C TYR A 33 -0.94 -5.72 -11.36
N PRO A 34 -0.85 -5.98 -12.69
CA PRO A 34 -0.47 -4.97 -13.67
C PRO A 34 -1.28 -3.66 -13.59
N ASP A 35 -2.57 -3.78 -13.28
CA ASP A 35 -3.57 -2.71 -13.23
C ASP A 35 -3.73 -2.01 -11.86
N GLU A 36 -3.12 -2.55 -10.81
CA GLU A 36 -3.11 -1.91 -9.49
C GLU A 36 -2.16 -0.70 -9.48
N HIS A 37 -2.54 0.35 -8.74
CA HIS A 37 -1.66 1.48 -8.44
C HIS A 37 -1.49 1.58 -6.93
N ILE A 38 -0.25 1.77 -6.47
CA ILE A 38 0.04 1.94 -5.04
C ILE A 38 0.27 3.41 -4.77
N ALA A 39 -0.52 3.94 -3.84
CA ALA A 39 -0.37 5.29 -3.33
C ALA A 39 -0.47 5.25 -1.81
N SER A 40 0.21 6.19 -1.13
CA SER A 40 -0.12 6.46 0.26
C SER A 40 -1.53 7.04 0.33
N PHE A 41 -2.18 6.92 1.50
CA PHE A 41 -3.50 7.50 1.71
C PHE A 41 -3.50 9.03 1.46
N ASN A 42 -2.44 9.73 1.90
CA ASN A 42 -2.29 11.16 1.64
C ASN A 42 -2.17 11.48 0.15
N ALA A 43 -1.39 10.69 -0.61
CA ALA A 43 -1.29 10.88 -2.05
C ALA A 43 -2.63 10.65 -2.76
N LEU A 44 -3.42 9.67 -2.32
CA LEU A 44 -4.77 9.45 -2.83
C LEU A 44 -5.69 10.66 -2.55
N ILE A 45 -5.64 11.24 -1.34
CA ILE A 45 -6.41 12.44 -0.99
C ILE A 45 -6.03 13.62 -1.90
N GLU A 46 -4.73 13.86 -2.09
CA GLU A 46 -4.26 14.96 -2.94
C GLU A 46 -4.70 14.79 -4.40
N LEU A 47 -4.63 13.56 -4.94
CA LEU A 47 -5.14 13.27 -6.28
C LEU A 47 -6.65 13.53 -6.40
N ALA A 48 -7.43 13.16 -5.39
CA ALA A 48 -8.87 13.44 -5.36
C ALA A 48 -9.15 14.95 -5.34
N LYS A 49 -8.41 15.72 -4.53
CA LYS A 49 -8.51 17.18 -4.47
C LYS A 49 -8.18 17.83 -5.82
N LEU A 50 -7.09 17.40 -6.47
CA LEU A 50 -6.70 17.88 -7.80
C LEU A 50 -7.74 17.57 -8.87
N ALA A 51 -8.47 16.47 -8.74
CA ALA A 51 -9.59 16.11 -9.62
C ALA A 51 -10.89 16.86 -9.29
N GLY A 52 -10.89 17.78 -8.31
CA GLY A 52 -12.04 18.60 -7.95
C GLY A 52 -12.96 18.00 -6.88
N TYR A 53 -12.57 16.88 -6.25
CA TYR A 53 -13.34 16.29 -5.17
C TYR A 53 -13.03 16.96 -3.82
N SER A 54 -14.04 17.02 -2.95
CA SER A 54 -13.86 17.30 -1.52
C SER A 54 -13.90 15.99 -0.74
N VAL A 55 -12.83 15.70 -0.01
CA VAL A 55 -12.73 14.49 0.82
C VAL A 55 -13.13 14.85 2.26
N VAL A 56 -14.06 14.09 2.84
CA VAL A 56 -14.54 14.29 4.21
C VAL A 56 -14.45 12.99 5.00
N SER A 57 -14.14 13.08 6.28
CA SER A 57 -14.26 11.96 7.21
C SER A 57 -15.74 11.67 7.51
N PRO A 58 -16.08 10.48 8.02
CA PRO A 58 -17.47 10.11 8.32
C PRO A 58 -18.16 11.03 9.34
N ASP A 59 -17.41 11.76 10.16
CA ASP A 59 -17.90 12.77 11.10
C ASP A 59 -18.14 14.16 10.46
N GLY A 60 -17.89 14.29 9.15
CA GLY A 60 -18.14 15.50 8.37
C GLY A 60 -16.97 16.49 8.31
N ASN A 61 -15.84 16.19 8.94
CA ASN A 61 -14.65 17.05 8.88
C ASN A 61 -13.93 16.89 7.52
N LYS A 62 -13.39 17.99 6.98
CA LYS A 62 -12.61 17.94 5.73
C LYS A 62 -11.23 17.32 5.98
N LEU A 63 -10.81 16.44 5.07
CA LEU A 63 -9.48 15.82 5.04
C LEU A 63 -8.56 16.53 4.04
#